data_AF-A0A2A3MNM6-F1
#
_entry.id   AF-A0A2A3MNM6-F1
#
_cell.length_a   1.000
_cell.length_b   1.000
_cell.length_c   1.000
_cell.angle_alpha   90.00
_cell.angle_beta   90.00
_cell.angle_gamma   90.00
#
_symmetry.space_group_name_H-M   'P 1'
#
loop_
_entity.id
_entity.type
_entity.pdbx_description
1 polymer ?
#
loop_
_entity_poly.entity_id
_entity_poly.type
_entity_poly.pdbx_seq_one_letter_code
_entity_poly.pdbx_strand_id
1 'polypeptide(L)'
;MRPTARSYLLLCLIPLFALFTGSAQAGGEGQLAQAINDYRAQPSRCASNTSRALSPLALKSKLALPIGFGGDLRETLKASGYRAVSVRTIRLVGAPDADAA
;
A
#
# COMPACT_ATOMS: atom_id res chain seq x y z
N MET A 1 -50.10 -0.44 18.08
CA MET A 1 -49.23 -1.59 18.40
C MET A 1 -48.45 -2.07 17.17
N ARG A 2 -47.43 -1.32 16.71
CA ARG A 2 -46.52 -1.73 15.60
C ARG A 2 -45.04 -1.29 15.72
N PRO A 3 -44.56 -0.54 16.74
CA PRO A 3 -43.17 -0.05 16.73
C PRO A 3 -42.14 -1.15 17.04
N THR A 4 -42.52 -2.16 17.84
CA THR A 4 -41.61 -3.22 18.29
C THR A 4 -41.20 -4.15 17.15
N ALA A 5 -42.15 -4.63 16.33
CA ALA A 5 -41.87 -5.50 15.19
C ALA A 5 -40.95 -4.85 14.15
N ARG A 6 -41.09 -3.53 13.94
CA ARG A 6 -40.22 -2.76 13.02
C ARG A 6 -38.79 -2.64 13.57
N SER A 7 -38.66 -2.50 14.89
CA SER A 7 -37.37 -2.44 15.59
C SER A 7 -36.61 -3.77 15.54
N TYR A 8 -37.30 -4.91 15.67
CA TYR A 8 -36.68 -6.24 15.54
C TYR A 8 -36.24 -6.55 14.10
N LEU A 9 -37.03 -6.13 13.11
CA LEU A 9 -36.66 -6.28 11.70
C LEU A 9 -35.40 -5.47 11.36
N LEU A 10 -35.27 -4.25 11.89
CA LEU A 10 -34.08 -3.42 11.73
C LEU A 10 -32.84 -4.03 12.41
N LEU A 11 -33.03 -4.65 13.59
CA LEU A 11 -31.95 -5.28 14.34
C LEU A 11 -31.36 -6.50 13.60
N CYS A 12 -32.20 -7.28 12.90
CA CYS A 12 -31.75 -8.41 12.07
C CYS A 12 -31.00 -7.99 10.80
N LEU A 13 -31.14 -6.74 10.34
CA LEU A 13 -30.43 -6.25 9.15
C LEU A 13 -28.99 -5.80 9.45
N ILE A 14 -28.65 -5.52 10.71
CA ILE A 14 -27.31 -5.11 11.16
C ILE A 14 -26.22 -6.15 10.80
N PRO A 15 -26.36 -7.46 11.08
CA PRO A 15 -25.35 -8.44 10.68
C PRO A 15 -25.22 -8.58 9.16
N LEU A 16 -26.28 -8.30 8.40
CA LEU A 16 -26.26 -8.32 6.93
C LEU A 16 -25.42 -7.16 6.37
N PHE A 17 -25.41 -6.02 7.06
CA PHE A 17 -24.62 -4.85 6.68
C PHE A 17 -23.11 -5.10 6.71
N ALA A 18 -22.64 -5.95 7.63
CA ALA A 18 -21.22 -6.35 7.70
C ALA A 18 -20.72 -7.14 6.48
N LEU A 19 -21.65 -7.70 5.68
CA LEU A 19 -21.31 -8.38 4.42
C LEU A 19 -21.07 -7.39 3.27
N PHE A 20 -21.59 -6.16 3.39
CA PHE A 20 -21.42 -5.09 2.41
C PHE A 20 -20.30 -4.11 2.77
N THR A 21 -19.79 -4.17 4.00
CA THR A 21 -18.58 -3.45 4.35
C THR A 21 -17.40 -4.16 3.71
N GLY A 22 -16.93 -3.64 2.57
CA GLY A 22 -15.67 -4.07 1.97
C GLY A 22 -14.57 -4.07 3.03
N SER A 23 -13.77 -5.13 3.08
CA SER A 23 -12.62 -5.18 3.98
C SER A 23 -11.68 -4.03 3.63
N ALA A 24 -11.61 -3.02 4.50
CA ALA A 24 -10.52 -2.06 4.49
C ALA A 24 -9.26 -2.85 4.87
N GLN A 25 -8.63 -3.49 3.88
CA GLN A 25 -7.48 -4.32 4.14
C GLN A 25 -6.27 -3.43 4.45
N ALA A 26 -5.93 -3.36 5.73
CA ALA A 26 -4.63 -2.91 6.20
C ALA A 26 -3.57 -3.98 5.82
N GLY A 27 -3.30 -4.12 4.53
CA GLY A 27 -2.45 -5.18 3.98
C GLY A 27 -2.02 -4.95 2.52
N GLY A 28 -2.30 -3.77 1.97
CA GLY A 28 -1.97 -3.43 0.58
C GLY A 28 -0.48 -3.44 0.23
N GLU A 29 0.42 -3.57 1.22
CA GLU A 29 1.88 -3.61 1.00
C GLU A 29 2.30 -4.76 0.08
N GLY A 30 1.67 -5.94 0.24
CA GLY A 30 1.94 -7.10 -0.62
C GLY A 30 1.48 -6.87 -2.06
N GLN A 31 0.26 -6.38 -2.23
CA GLN A 31 -0.31 -6.07 -3.54
C GLN A 31 0.47 -4.96 -4.25
N LEU A 32 0.87 -3.92 -3.53
CA LEU A 32 1.72 -2.85 -4.04
C LEU A 32 3.10 -3.36 -4.45
N ALA A 33 3.75 -4.18 -3.60
CA ALA A 33 5.04 -4.78 -3.94
C ALA A 33 4.94 -5.66 -5.19
N GLN A 34 3.84 -6.40 -5.34
CA GLN A 34 3.58 -7.19 -6.53
C GLN A 34 3.41 -6.31 -7.77
N ALA A 35 2.56 -5.28 -7.73
CA ALA A 35 2.37 -4.35 -8.85
C ALA A 35 3.68 -3.67 -9.28
N ILE A 36 4.52 -3.27 -8.31
CA ILE A 36 5.86 -2.71 -8.59
C ILE A 36 6.76 -3.76 -9.24
N ASN A 37 6.74 -5.01 -8.75
CA ASN A 37 7.57 -6.08 -9.30
C ASN A 37 7.15 -6.49 -10.71
N ASP A 38 5.84 -6.49 -11.00
CA ASP A 38 5.31 -6.73 -12.33
C ASP A 38 5.83 -5.68 -13.32
N TYR A 39 5.83 -4.40 -12.92
CA TYR A 39 6.44 -3.32 -13.71
C TYR A 39 7.96 -3.51 -13.90
N ARG A 40 8.70 -3.89 -12.84
CA ARG A 40 10.15 -4.14 -12.89
C ARG A 40 10.55 -5.32 -13.78
N ALA A 41 9.66 -6.29 -13.96
CA ALA A 41 9.88 -7.45 -14.81
C ALA A 41 9.81 -7.11 -16.31
N GLN A 42 9.21 -5.97 -16.66
CA GLN A 42 9.02 -5.56 -18.05
C GLN A 42 10.27 -4.84 -18.58
N PRO A 43 10.90 -5.33 -19.66
CA PRO A 43 11.96 -4.60 -20.34
C PRO A 43 11.39 -3.29 -20.91
N SER A 44 11.86 -2.14 -20.44
CA SER A 44 11.43 -0.85 -20.98
C SER A 44 12.45 -0.33 -21.98
N ARG A 45 11.98 0.17 -23.13
CA ARG A 45 12.83 0.91 -24.06
C ARG A 45 12.85 2.38 -23.62
N CYS A 46 13.99 2.84 -23.15
CA CYS A 46 14.25 4.25 -22.92
C CYS A 46 15.11 4.77 -24.08
N ALA A 47 14.51 5.54 -24.98
CA ALA A 47 15.14 6.03 -26.21
C ALA A 47 15.85 4.90 -26.99
N SER A 48 17.15 5.05 -27.28
CA SER A 48 17.95 4.07 -28.03
C SER A 48 18.40 2.86 -27.19
N ASN A 49 18.05 2.78 -25.90
CA ASN A 49 18.54 1.75 -25.00
C ASN A 49 17.39 0.88 -24.47
N THR A 50 17.52 -0.44 -24.62
CA THR A 50 16.63 -1.40 -23.98
C THR A 50 17.15 -1.68 -22.57
N SER A 51 16.39 -1.29 -21.56
CA SER A 51 16.70 -1.68 -20.18
C SER A 51 16.35 -3.15 -19.95
N ARG A 52 17.20 -3.86 -19.21
CA ARG A 52 16.93 -5.24 -18.80
C ARG A 52 15.93 -5.25 -17.65
N ALA A 53 15.12 -6.31 -17.59
CA ALA A 53 14.30 -6.62 -16.41
C ALA A 53 15.14 -6.56 -15.12
N LEU A 54 14.58 -5.92 -14.10
CA LEU A 54 15.21 -5.74 -12.80
C LEU A 54 14.82 -6.88 -11.87
N SER A 55 15.72 -7.27 -10.97
CA SER A 55 15.40 -8.26 -9.93
C SER A 55 14.21 -7.78 -9.08
N PRO A 56 13.31 -8.69 -8.66
CA PRO A 56 12.15 -8.34 -7.87
C PRO A 56 12.57 -7.81 -6.50
N LEU A 57 11.79 -6.87 -5.98
CA LEU A 57 11.88 -6.38 -4.61
C LEU A 57 11.30 -7.42 -3.66
N ALA A 58 11.90 -7.53 -2.49
CA ALA A 58 11.38 -8.31 -1.38
C ALA A 58 10.96 -7.36 -0.26
N LEU A 59 9.80 -7.60 0.35
CA LEU A 59 9.37 -6.88 1.53
C LEU A 59 10.32 -7.15 2.70
N LYS A 60 10.71 -6.10 3.41
CA LYS A 60 11.54 -6.16 4.61
C LYS A 60 10.88 -5.31 5.68
N SER A 61 10.50 -5.91 6.80
CA SER A 61 9.88 -5.19 7.93
C SER A 61 10.78 -4.07 8.48
N LYS A 62 12.11 -4.24 8.42
CA LYS A 62 13.09 -3.22 8.81
C LYS A 62 13.09 -1.96 7.93
N LEU A 63 12.42 -1.99 6.77
CA LEU A 63 12.26 -0.86 5.86
C LEU A 63 10.92 -0.13 6.04
N ALA A 64 10.03 -0.61 6.93
CA ALA A 64 8.75 0.05 7.17
C ALA A 64 8.97 1.43 7.81
N LEU A 65 8.31 2.44 7.25
CA LEU A 65 8.35 3.82 7.70
C LEU A 65 6.92 4.33 7.90
N PRO A 66 6.70 5.28 8.83
CA PRO A 66 5.37 5.85 9.03
C PRO A 66 4.92 6.65 7.79
N ILE A 67 3.61 6.70 7.56
CA ILE A 67 3.01 7.56 6.53
C ILE A 67 3.36 9.01 6.88
N GLY A 68 3.80 9.79 5.88
CA GLY A 68 4.23 11.16 6.08
C GLY A 68 5.63 11.31 6.69
N PHE A 69 6.45 10.25 6.68
CA PHE A 69 7.84 10.31 7.16
C PHE A 69 8.61 11.49 6.53
N GLY A 70 9.16 12.34 7.40
CA GLY A 70 9.94 13.53 7.03
C GLY A 70 11.31 13.62 7.71
N GLY A 71 11.77 12.55 8.37
CA GLY A 71 13.04 12.51 9.10
C GLY A 71 14.24 12.12 8.24
N ASP A 72 15.41 11.98 8.89
CA ASP A 72 16.59 11.44 8.23
C ASP A 72 16.41 9.94 7.94
N LEU A 73 16.22 9.62 6.66
CA LEU A 73 15.94 8.25 6.21
C LEU A 73 17.12 7.31 6.51
N ARG A 74 18.36 7.78 6.37
CA ARG A 74 19.54 6.93 6.56
C ARG A 74 19.71 6.56 8.02
N GLU A 75 19.61 7.52 8.91
CA GLU A 75 19.74 7.27 10.35
C GLU A 75 18.59 6.41 10.87
N THR A 76 17.37 6.66 10.41
CA THR A 76 16.20 5.85 10.78
C THR A 76 16.34 4.39 10.36
N LEU A 77 16.78 4.13 9.13
CA LEU A 77 17.03 2.75 8.66
C LEU A 77 18.18 2.09 9.42
N LYS A 78 19.22 2.85 9.77
CA LYS A 78 20.33 2.34 10.59
C LYS A 78 19.84 1.95 11.98
N ALA A 79 18.96 2.74 12.59
CA ALA A 79 18.34 2.45 13.89
C ALA A 79 17.47 1.17 13.88
N SER A 80 16.84 0.83 12.74
CA SER A 80 16.14 -0.46 12.57
C SER A 80 17.08 -1.66 12.32
N GLY A 81 18.40 -1.41 12.29
CA GLY A 81 19.43 -2.38 11.97
C GLY A 81 19.49 -2.71 10.48
N TYR A 82 19.03 -1.81 9.60
CA TYR A 82 19.16 -1.93 8.16
C TYR A 82 20.38 -1.14 7.66
N ARG A 83 21.35 -1.85 7.06
CA ARG A 83 22.58 -1.27 6.51
C ARG A 83 22.41 -0.99 5.02
N ALA A 84 21.84 0.16 4.67
CA ALA A 84 21.62 0.55 3.29
C ALA A 84 22.92 0.99 2.59
N VAL A 85 23.26 0.37 1.46
CA VAL A 85 24.39 0.77 0.60
C VAL A 85 24.15 2.17 0.01
N SER A 86 22.92 2.44 -0.41
CA SER A 86 22.48 3.77 -0.85
C SER A 86 21.08 4.08 -0.33
N VAL A 87 20.79 5.36 -0.13
CA VAL A 87 19.50 5.85 0.37
C VAL A 87 19.10 7.01 -0.53
N ARG A 88 17.88 6.96 -1.08
CA ARG A 88 17.29 8.00 -1.92
C ARG A 88 15.81 8.08 -1.63
N THR A 89 15.27 9.30 -1.57
CA THR A 89 13.84 9.54 -1.36
C THR A 89 13.24 10.08 -2.65
N ILE A 90 12.15 9.47 -3.12
CA ILE A 90 11.36 9.95 -4.25
C ILE A 90 10.04 10.46 -3.67
N ARG A 91 9.74 11.75 -3.85
CA ARG A 91 8.45 12.33 -3.47
C ARG A 91 7.58 12.38 -4.72
N LEU A 92 6.52 11.60 -4.73
CA LEU A 92 5.48 11.70 -5.74
C LEU A 92 4.53 12.84 -5.33
N VAL A 93 4.24 13.74 -6.25
CA VAL A 93 3.25 14.82 -6.08
C VAL A 93 2.18 14.54 -7.12
N GLY A 94 0.93 14.34 -6.69
CA GLY A 94 -0.16 13.88 -7.54
C GLY A 94 -1.41 13.49 -6.73
N ALA A 95 -2.33 12.76 -7.36
CA ALA A 95 -3.62 12.36 -6.78
C ALA A 95 -3.47 11.86 -5.33
N PRO A 96 -4.16 12.49 -4.35
CA PRO A 96 -3.99 12.18 -2.93
C PRO A 96 -4.48 10.77 -2.57
N ASP A 97 -5.33 10.18 -3.41
CA ASP A 97 -5.91 8.86 -3.25
C ASP A 97 -6.15 8.19 -4.62
N ALA A 98 -6.51 6.91 -4.58
CA ALA A 98 -6.77 6.10 -5.76
C ALA A 98 -8.01 6.56 -6.56
N ASP A 99 -8.94 7.26 -5.91
CA ASP A 99 -10.17 7.75 -6.52
C ASP A 99 -9.94 9.06 -7.31
N ALA A 100 -8.85 9.79 -7.01
CA ALA A 100 -8.49 11.05 -7.64
C ALA A 100 -7.59 10.93 -8.89
N ALA A 101 -7.33 9.72 -9.38
CA ALA A 101 -6.42 9.43 -10.50
C ALA A 101 -7.13 9.33 -11.87
#